data_AF-A0A519PLY6-F1
#
_entry.id   AF-A0A519PLY6-F1
#
_cell.length_a   1.000
_cell.length_b   1.000
_cell.length_c   1.000
_cell.angle_alpha   90.00
_cell.angle_beta   90.00
_cell.angle_gamma   90.00
#
_symmetry.space_group_name_H-M   'P 1'
#
loop_
_entity.id
_entity.type
_entity.pdbx_description
1 polymer ?
#
loop_
_entity_poly.entity_id
_entity_poly.type
_entity_poly.pdbx_seq_one_letter_code
_entity_poly.pdbx_strand_id
1 'polypeptide(L)'
;NRAFHGPAAATPMILIGNGTGLAGLRAHLKARAADPAQAGAWLMFGERTAAHDRFYDAELQDWRASGVLTRLDRCFSRDPGDGRYVQALVAEAADEIRAWVDRGAAIYVCGSLDGMSQSVHAALADALGADRLADLLETGRYRRDVY
;
A
#
# COMPACT_ATOMS: atom_id res chain seq x y z
N ASN A 1 16.69 6.14 5.78
CA ASN A 1 16.18 5.22 6.80
C ASN A 1 16.67 3.79 6.46
N ARG A 2 17.67 3.23 7.17
CA ARG A 2 18.29 1.91 6.86
C ARG A 2 17.33 0.72 7.08
N ALA A 3 16.18 0.93 7.70
CA ALA A 3 15.21 -0.11 8.04
C ALA A 3 14.06 -0.27 7.03
N PHE A 4 13.97 0.55 5.97
CA PHE A 4 12.87 0.50 4.99
C PHE A 4 13.27 -0.10 3.64
N HIS A 5 14.08 -1.17 3.65
CA HIS A 5 14.32 -1.98 2.46
C HIS A 5 13.08 -2.84 2.16
N GLY A 6 12.75 -3.02 0.87
CA GLY A 6 11.68 -3.92 0.44
C GLY A 6 12.04 -5.38 0.73
N PRO A 7 11.05 -6.29 0.83
CA PRO A 7 11.32 -7.71 0.97
C PRO A 7 11.88 -8.27 -0.34
N ALA A 8 12.37 -9.52 -0.30
CA ALA A 8 12.82 -10.24 -1.50
C ALA A 8 11.78 -10.13 -2.62
N ALA A 9 12.22 -10.03 -3.88
CA ALA A 9 11.32 -9.76 -5.01
C ALA A 9 10.18 -10.77 -5.14
N ALA A 10 10.44 -12.04 -4.80
CA ALA A 10 9.48 -13.13 -4.79
C ALA A 10 8.42 -13.05 -3.65
N THR A 11 8.52 -12.07 -2.75
CA THR A 11 7.50 -11.82 -1.70
C THR A 11 6.49 -10.79 -2.20
N PRO A 12 5.19 -11.10 -2.34
CA PRO A 12 4.18 -10.13 -2.75
C PRO A 12 4.11 -8.92 -1.80
N MET A 13 3.66 -7.76 -2.30
CA MET A 13 3.58 -6.54 -1.48
C MET A 13 2.20 -5.89 -1.53
N ILE A 14 1.73 -5.42 -0.37
CA ILE A 14 0.64 -4.46 -0.25
C ILE A 14 1.26 -3.11 0.16
N LEU A 15 1.09 -2.11 -0.69
CA LEU A 15 1.59 -0.75 -0.52
C LEU A 15 0.40 0.16 -0.21
N ILE A 16 0.43 0.86 0.91
CA ILE A 16 -0.67 1.70 1.36
C ILE A 16 -0.14 3.11 1.65
N GLY A 17 -0.79 4.14 1.14
CA GLY A 17 -0.37 5.50 1.47
C GLY A 17 -1.29 6.60 1.00
N ASN A 18 -0.86 7.83 1.27
CA ASN A 18 -1.53 9.03 0.77
C ASN A 18 -0.53 10.14 0.40
N GLY A 19 -0.96 11.04 -0.49
CA GLY A 19 -0.21 12.26 -0.84
C GLY A 19 1.28 12.03 -1.12
N THR A 20 2.15 12.74 -0.42
CA THR A 20 3.62 12.64 -0.60
C THR A 20 4.20 11.28 -0.20
N GLY A 21 3.44 10.42 0.50
CA GLY A 21 3.82 9.03 0.78
C GLY A 21 4.04 8.18 -0.47
N LEU A 22 3.47 8.57 -1.62
CA LEU A 22 3.69 7.87 -2.90
C LEU A 22 5.17 7.79 -3.28
N ALA A 23 5.99 8.79 -2.93
CA ALA A 23 7.41 8.78 -3.27
C ALA A 23 8.15 7.56 -2.69
N GLY A 24 7.86 7.20 -1.43
CA GLY A 24 8.43 6.01 -0.78
C GLY A 24 7.91 4.71 -1.39
N LEU A 25 6.59 4.61 -1.60
CA LEU A 25 5.97 3.43 -2.21
C LEU A 25 6.45 3.19 -3.65
N ARG A 26 6.62 4.26 -4.41
CA ARG A 26 7.12 4.25 -5.78
C ARG A 26 8.55 3.69 -5.87
N ALA A 27 9.39 3.94 -4.87
CA ALA A 27 10.73 3.36 -4.83
C ALA A 27 10.68 1.82 -4.74
N HIS A 28 9.74 1.26 -3.98
CA HIS A 28 9.51 -0.20 -3.94
C HIS A 28 9.02 -0.74 -5.28
N LEU A 29 8.07 -0.05 -5.94
CA LEU A 29 7.58 -0.46 -7.25
C LEU A 29 8.67 -0.44 -8.32
N LYS A 30 9.54 0.57 -8.31
CA LYS A 30 10.72 0.62 -9.19
C LYS A 30 11.68 -0.54 -8.96
N ALA A 31 11.97 -0.86 -7.69
CA ALA A 31 12.81 -2.00 -7.36
C ALA A 31 12.19 -3.32 -7.86
N ARG A 32 10.86 -3.44 -7.83
CA ARG A 32 10.14 -4.61 -8.37
C ARG A 32 10.15 -4.68 -9.89
N ALA A 33 9.96 -3.55 -10.56
CA ALA A 33 10.02 -3.48 -12.02
C ALA A 33 11.38 -3.91 -12.58
N ALA A 34 12.45 -3.78 -11.80
CA ALA A 34 13.81 -4.17 -12.18
C ALA A 34 14.13 -5.66 -11.95
N ASP A 35 13.27 -6.41 -11.24
CA ASP A 35 13.55 -7.79 -10.86
C ASP A 35 12.56 -8.77 -11.53
N PRO A 36 13.03 -9.70 -12.38
CA PRO A 36 12.16 -10.66 -13.05
C PRO A 36 11.50 -11.68 -12.10
N ALA A 37 12.01 -11.87 -10.89
CA ALA A 37 11.44 -12.73 -9.87
C ALA A 37 10.32 -12.05 -9.05
N GLN A 38 9.87 -10.86 -9.46
CA GLN A 38 8.84 -10.10 -8.76
C GLN A 38 7.52 -10.88 -8.64
N ALA A 39 6.92 -10.87 -7.45
CA ALA A 39 5.65 -11.56 -7.15
C ALA A 39 4.42 -10.63 -7.09
N GLY A 40 4.49 -9.49 -7.77
CA GLY A 40 3.44 -8.49 -7.86
C GLY A 40 3.34 -7.57 -6.65
N ALA A 41 2.74 -6.42 -6.88
CA ALA A 41 2.38 -5.46 -5.84
C ALA A 41 0.93 -5.00 -5.97
N TRP A 42 0.31 -4.69 -4.85
CA TRP A 42 -0.98 -4.03 -4.77
C TRP A 42 -0.77 -2.66 -4.15
N LEU A 43 -1.15 -1.59 -4.86
CA LEU A 43 -1.16 -0.23 -4.33
C LEU A 43 -2.58 0.20 -3.94
N MET A 44 -2.76 0.61 -2.68
CA MET A 44 -3.93 1.33 -2.17
C MET A 44 -3.52 2.77 -1.86
N PHE A 45 -4.11 3.75 -2.54
CA PHE A 45 -3.60 5.11 -2.47
C PHE A 45 -4.69 6.19 -2.37
N GLY A 46 -4.55 7.07 -1.37
CA GLY A 46 -5.46 8.18 -1.13
C GLY A 46 -4.91 9.54 -1.58
N GLU A 47 -5.70 10.29 -2.34
CA GLU A 47 -5.39 11.65 -2.78
C GLU A 47 -6.56 12.62 -2.50
N ARG A 48 -6.37 13.91 -2.79
CA ARG A 48 -7.40 14.93 -2.55
C ARG A 48 -8.42 14.94 -3.69
N THR A 49 -8.00 15.19 -4.94
CA THR A 49 -8.91 15.17 -6.10
C THR A 49 -8.31 14.46 -7.31
N ALA A 50 -9.13 13.74 -8.08
CA ALA A 50 -8.65 13.07 -9.29
C ALA A 50 -8.25 14.07 -10.39
N ALA A 51 -8.83 15.27 -10.39
CA ALA A 51 -8.54 16.27 -11.42
C ALA A 51 -7.15 16.91 -11.29
N HIS A 52 -6.59 16.98 -10.07
CA HIS A 52 -5.35 17.72 -9.81
C HIS A 52 -4.26 16.86 -9.18
N ASP A 53 -4.65 15.85 -8.41
CA ASP A 53 -3.75 14.98 -7.68
C ASP A 53 -3.78 13.59 -8.32
N ARG A 54 -3.48 13.50 -9.62
CA ARG A 54 -3.22 12.22 -10.31
C ARG A 54 -1.73 12.04 -10.54
N PHE A 55 -0.95 12.18 -9.48
CA PHE A 55 0.50 12.06 -9.59
C PHE A 55 0.88 10.68 -10.11
N TYR A 56 1.81 10.66 -11.06
CA TYR A 56 2.36 9.45 -11.65
C TYR A 56 1.33 8.49 -12.27
N ASP A 57 0.13 8.96 -12.63
CA ASP A 57 -0.94 8.08 -13.11
C ASP A 57 -0.51 7.24 -14.33
N ALA A 58 0.15 7.85 -15.32
CA ALA A 58 0.69 7.12 -16.46
C ALA A 58 1.66 6.00 -16.04
N GLU A 59 2.61 6.30 -15.15
CA GLU A 59 3.58 5.32 -14.64
C GLU A 59 2.89 4.18 -13.86
N LEU A 60 1.86 4.50 -13.06
CA LEU A 60 1.08 3.51 -12.33
C LEU A 60 0.26 2.62 -13.28
N GLN A 61 -0.31 3.19 -14.37
CA GLN A 61 -0.98 2.39 -15.40
C GLN A 61 0.00 1.51 -16.16
N ASP A 62 1.21 2.00 -16.47
CA ASP A 62 2.26 1.22 -17.13
C ASP A 62 2.73 0.04 -16.26
N TRP A 63 2.87 0.25 -14.95
CA TRP A 63 3.16 -0.83 -14.01
C TRP A 63 2.02 -1.83 -13.88
N ARG A 64 0.77 -1.38 -14.01
CA ARG A 64 -0.38 -2.28 -14.05
C ARG A 64 -0.40 -3.12 -15.33
N ALA A 65 -0.11 -2.50 -16.48
CA ALA A 65 -0.04 -3.17 -17.76
C ALA A 65 1.12 -4.19 -17.85
N SER A 66 2.26 -3.88 -17.21
CA SER A 66 3.43 -4.77 -17.18
C SER A 66 3.38 -5.85 -16.08
N GLY A 67 2.37 -5.82 -15.20
CA GLY A 67 2.19 -6.81 -14.12
C GLY A 67 3.03 -6.55 -12.86
N VAL A 68 3.77 -5.44 -12.80
CA VAL A 68 4.44 -4.96 -11.57
C VAL A 68 3.39 -4.62 -10.51
N LEU A 69 2.34 -3.92 -10.92
CA LEU A 69 1.13 -3.73 -10.11
C LEU A 69 0.08 -4.76 -10.54
N THR A 70 -0.18 -5.72 -9.67
CA THR A 70 -1.28 -6.67 -9.83
C THR A 70 -2.64 -6.00 -9.58
N ARG A 71 -2.67 -5.01 -8.68
CA ARG A 71 -3.89 -4.27 -8.33
C ARG A 71 -3.56 -2.83 -7.95
N LEU A 72 -4.45 -1.91 -8.30
CA LEU A 72 -4.37 -0.49 -7.98
C LEU A 72 -5.77 -0.01 -7.55
N ASP A 73 -5.91 0.37 -6.29
CA ASP A 73 -7.11 1.00 -5.75
C ASP A 73 -6.78 2.43 -5.32
N ARG A 74 -7.65 3.37 -5.69
CA ARG A 74 -7.50 4.79 -5.36
C ARG A 74 -8.77 5.34 -4.75
N CYS A 75 -8.61 6.30 -3.85
CA CYS A 75 -9.71 7.11 -3.32
C CYS A 75 -9.34 8.58 -3.30
N PHE A 76 -10.33 9.45 -3.49
CA PHE A 76 -10.17 10.89 -3.58
C PHE A 76 -11.05 11.60 -2.53
N SER A 77 -10.41 12.13 -1.49
CA SER A 77 -11.11 12.59 -0.28
C SER A 77 -11.96 13.85 -0.50
N ARG A 78 -11.77 14.57 -1.61
CA ARG A 78 -12.48 15.82 -1.93
C ARG A 78 -13.29 15.73 -3.23
N ASP A 79 -13.30 14.57 -3.89
CA ASP A 79 -14.12 14.39 -5.09
C ASP A 79 -15.59 14.13 -4.70
N PRO A 80 -16.55 14.82 -5.34
CA PRO A 80 -17.96 14.52 -5.17
C PRO A 80 -18.26 13.06 -5.56
N GLY A 81 -18.85 12.29 -4.65
CA GLY A 81 -19.22 10.89 -4.87
C GLY A 81 -18.20 9.85 -4.43
N ASP A 82 -17.00 10.27 -4.00
CA ASP A 82 -16.02 9.38 -3.33
C ASP A 82 -15.87 9.80 -1.86
N GLY A 83 -15.11 10.86 -1.58
CA GLY A 83 -14.95 11.41 -0.22
C GLY A 83 -14.23 10.48 0.76
N ARG A 84 -13.73 9.32 0.30
CA ARG A 84 -13.08 8.33 1.15
C ARG A 84 -11.60 8.64 1.35
N TYR A 85 -11.08 8.09 2.44
CA TYR A 85 -9.66 8.02 2.74
C TYR A 85 -9.16 6.58 2.61
N VAL A 86 -7.85 6.40 2.55
CA VAL A 86 -7.23 5.09 2.22
C VAL A 86 -7.60 3.97 3.21
N GLN A 87 -7.91 4.27 4.47
CA GLN A 87 -8.39 3.26 5.43
C GLN A 87 -9.75 2.65 5.04
N ALA A 88 -10.58 3.36 4.27
CA ALA A 88 -11.82 2.79 3.74
C ALA A 88 -11.50 1.69 2.71
N LEU A 89 -10.51 1.91 1.84
CA LEU A 89 -10.04 0.88 0.91
C LEU A 89 -9.53 -0.36 1.65
N VAL A 90 -8.81 -0.16 2.76
CA VAL A 90 -8.33 -1.26 3.62
C VAL A 90 -9.49 -2.05 4.23
N ALA A 91 -10.50 -1.35 4.76
CA ALA A 91 -11.67 -1.98 5.37
C ALA A 91 -12.52 -2.76 4.34
N GLU A 92 -12.76 -2.17 3.16
CA GLU A 92 -13.51 -2.78 2.06
C GLU A 92 -12.81 -4.03 1.50
N ALA A 93 -11.48 -4.07 1.56
CA ALA A 93 -10.65 -5.11 0.98
C ALA A 93 -10.12 -6.14 2.00
N ALA A 94 -10.78 -6.27 3.15
CA ALA A 94 -10.28 -7.07 4.28
C ALA A 94 -10.03 -8.54 3.91
N ASP A 95 -10.93 -9.17 3.15
CA ASP A 95 -10.78 -10.57 2.71
C ASP A 95 -9.59 -10.75 1.76
N GLU A 96 -9.42 -9.85 0.80
CA GLU A 96 -8.29 -9.90 -0.10
C GLU A 96 -6.98 -9.60 0.61
N ILE A 97 -6.95 -8.67 1.56
CA ILE A 97 -5.77 -8.42 2.40
C ILE A 97 -5.38 -9.69 3.15
N ARG A 98 -6.35 -10.39 3.77
CA ARG A 98 -6.11 -11.70 4.42
C ARG A 98 -5.49 -12.69 3.43
N ALA A 99 -6.08 -12.84 2.24
CA ALA A 99 -5.58 -13.74 1.21
C ALA A 99 -4.17 -13.38 0.71
N TRP A 100 -3.81 -12.10 0.63
CA TRP A 100 -2.45 -11.68 0.29
C TRP A 100 -1.47 -12.01 1.42
N VAL A 101 -1.84 -11.76 2.68
CA VAL A 101 -1.02 -12.11 3.85
C VAL A 101 -0.81 -13.61 3.97
N ASP A 102 -1.83 -14.42 3.66
CA ASP A 102 -1.74 -15.89 3.61
C ASP A 102 -0.72 -16.38 2.58
N ARG A 103 -0.54 -15.66 1.47
CA ARG A 103 0.52 -15.92 0.47
C ARG A 103 1.90 -15.38 0.89
N GLY A 104 2.03 -14.89 2.11
CA GLY A 104 3.29 -14.36 2.64
C GLY A 104 3.55 -12.89 2.33
N ALA A 105 2.55 -12.13 1.86
CA ALA A 105 2.76 -10.73 1.48
C ALA A 105 3.29 -9.86 2.65
N ALA A 106 4.07 -8.85 2.29
CA ALA A 106 4.47 -7.79 3.20
C ALA A 106 3.64 -6.52 2.98
N ILE A 107 3.39 -5.76 4.05
CA ILE A 107 2.58 -4.54 4.08
C ILE A 107 3.48 -3.35 4.39
N TYR A 108 3.46 -2.33 3.53
CA TYR A 108 4.26 -1.12 3.67
C TYR A 108 3.33 0.09 3.65
N VAL A 109 3.40 0.93 4.69
CA VAL A 109 2.57 2.13 4.84
C VAL A 109 3.45 3.38 4.79
N CYS A 110 3.12 4.33 3.90
CA CYS A 110 3.82 5.62 3.80
C CYS A 110 2.84 6.79 3.73
N GLY A 111 3.14 7.88 4.43
CA GLY A 111 2.35 9.11 4.41
C GLY A 111 2.28 9.76 5.79
N SER A 112 1.20 10.49 6.08
CA SER A 112 1.09 11.22 7.35
C SER A 112 0.98 10.29 8.55
N LEU A 113 1.80 10.54 9.57
CA LEU A 113 1.71 9.86 10.87
C LEU A 113 0.36 10.18 11.52
N ASP A 114 0.01 11.47 11.53
CA ASP A 114 -1.25 11.95 12.10
C ASP A 114 -2.43 11.60 11.19
N GLY A 115 -3.44 10.95 11.78
CA GLY A 115 -4.67 10.52 11.11
C GLY A 115 -4.49 9.27 10.24
N MET A 116 -3.70 9.34 9.16
CA MET A 116 -3.66 8.28 8.15
C MET A 116 -3.04 6.99 8.68
N SER A 117 -1.80 7.04 9.18
CA SER A 117 -1.10 5.84 9.63
C SER A 117 -1.84 5.09 10.74
N GLN A 118 -2.40 5.83 11.69
CA GLN A 118 -3.18 5.28 12.81
C GLN A 118 -4.47 4.62 12.31
N SER A 119 -5.21 5.28 11.40
CA SER A 119 -6.46 4.75 10.85
C SER A 119 -6.22 3.51 9.98
N VAL A 120 -5.14 3.49 9.20
CA VAL A 120 -4.73 2.31 8.42
C VAL A 120 -4.32 1.18 9.35
N HIS A 121 -3.59 1.46 10.43
CA HIS A 121 -3.22 0.45 11.41
C HIS A 121 -4.44 -0.19 12.07
N ALA A 122 -5.42 0.60 12.47
CA ALA A 122 -6.68 0.11 13.03
C ALA A 122 -7.45 -0.75 12.02
N ALA A 123 -7.60 -0.27 10.77
CA ALA A 123 -8.28 -1.05 9.72
C ALA A 123 -7.56 -2.37 9.39
N LEU A 124 -6.23 -2.39 9.44
CA LEU A 124 -5.45 -3.63 9.30
C LEU A 124 -5.64 -4.57 10.49
N ALA A 125 -5.74 -4.04 11.71
CA ALA A 125 -6.00 -4.84 12.91
C ALA A 125 -7.40 -5.47 12.85
N ASP A 126 -8.41 -4.73 12.38
CA ASP A 126 -9.76 -5.25 12.16
C ASP A 126 -9.77 -6.32 11.05
N ALA A 127 -8.98 -6.15 9.99
CA ALA A 127 -8.91 -7.10 8.88
C ALA A 127 -8.11 -8.37 9.21
N LEU A 128 -7.00 -8.27 9.94
CA LEU A 128 -6.05 -9.37 10.14
C LEU A 128 -6.13 -10.01 11.53
N GLY A 129 -6.69 -9.30 12.52
CA GLY A 129 -6.57 -9.64 13.93
C GLY A 129 -5.26 -9.12 14.54
N ALA A 130 -5.30 -8.83 15.84
CA ALA A 130 -4.18 -8.24 16.57
C ALA A 130 -2.92 -9.11 16.57
N ASP A 131 -3.07 -10.41 16.85
CA ASP A 131 -1.93 -11.35 16.94
C ASP A 131 -1.20 -11.45 15.60
N ARG A 132 -1.95 -11.57 14.50
CA ARG A 132 -1.37 -11.66 13.17
C ARG A 132 -0.66 -10.38 12.74
N LEU A 133 -1.22 -9.23 13.10
CA LEU A 133 -0.59 -7.94 12.81
C LEU A 133 0.70 -7.75 13.64
N ALA A 134 0.71 -8.23 14.89
CA ALA A 134 1.90 -8.26 15.74
C ALA A 134 2.98 -9.17 15.15
N ASP A 135 2.64 -10.39 14.72
CA ASP A 135 3.59 -11.30 14.04
C ASP A 135 4.20 -10.66 12.78
N LEU A 136 3.40 -9.92 11.99
CA LEU A 136 3.91 -9.20 10.82
C LEU A 136 4.89 -8.09 11.21
N LEU A 137 4.66 -7.39 12.32
CA LEU A 137 5.61 -6.39 12.85
C LEU A 137 6.92 -7.05 13.27
N GLU A 138 6.84 -8.12 14.06
CA GLU A 138 8.01 -8.84 14.59
C GLU A 138 8.86 -9.45 13.46
N THR A 139 8.19 -10.05 12.46
CA THR A 139 8.87 -10.62 11.28
C THR A 139 9.29 -9.57 10.25
N GLY A 140 9.03 -8.29 10.51
CA GLY A 140 9.39 -7.18 9.62
C GLY A 140 8.64 -7.20 8.28
N ARG A 141 7.51 -7.91 8.21
CA ARG A 141 6.58 -7.95 7.07
C ARG A 141 5.51 -6.89 7.13
N TYR A 142 5.39 -6.15 8.23
CA TYR A 142 4.61 -4.91 8.30
C TYR A 142 5.52 -3.75 8.70
N ARG A 143 5.65 -2.74 7.83
CA ARG A 143 6.50 -1.56 8.05
C ARG A 143 5.76 -0.27 7.78
N ARG A 144 6.12 0.77 8.52
CA ARG A 144 5.57 2.13 8.38
C ARG A 144 6.73 3.12 8.26
N ASP A 145 6.71 3.95 7.21
CA ASP A 145 7.61 5.10 7.05
C ASP A 145 6.74 6.35 6.96
N VAL A 146 6.55 6.98 8.12
CA VAL A 146 5.54 8.02 8.34
C VAL A 146 6.16 9.24 8.99
N TYR A 147 5.63 10.41 8.66
CA TYR A 147 6.14 11.72 9.07
C TYR A 147 5.01 12.69 9.38
#